data_AF-A0A7X0SL50-F1
#
_entry.id   AF-A0A7X0SL50-F1
#
_cell.length_a   1.000
_cell.length_b   1.000
_cell.length_c   1.000
_cell.angle_alpha   90.00
_cell.angle_beta   90.00
_cell.angle_gamma   90.00
#
_symmetry.space_group_name_H-M   'P 1'
#
loop_
_entity.id
_entity.type
_entity.pdbx_description
1 polymer ?
#
loop_
_entity_poly.entity_id
_entity_poly.type
_entity_poly.pdbx_seq_one_letter_code
_entity_poly.pdbx_strand_id
1 'polypeptide(L)'
;MDGNKLYIRIDNQQRIIDGYAEWQTEKRNDDEILITESGPRQFNLYWADSLYVEDGKYKGQYRFKWTDGQRVERTQEELDAEWAARPPAPPSLQDQINQITVTLGDFILGGM
;
A
#
# COMPACT_ATOMS: atom_id res chain seq x y z
N MET A 1 -25.85 4.92 -23.52
CA MET A 1 -24.96 3.98 -22.82
C MET A 1 -24.05 4.85 -21.98
N ASP A 2 -24.32 4.93 -20.68
CA ASP A 2 -23.55 5.78 -19.77
C ASP A 2 -22.25 5.06 -19.41
N GLY A 3 -21.35 4.99 -20.38
CA GLY A 3 -19.98 4.54 -20.17
C GLY A 3 -19.25 5.64 -19.41
N ASN A 4 -19.01 5.44 -18.13
CA ASN A 4 -18.14 6.33 -17.37
C ASN A 4 -16.70 5.90 -17.65
N LYS A 5 -15.81 6.86 -17.89
CA LYS A 5 -14.38 6.53 -17.95
C LYS A 5 -13.91 6.11 -16.57
N LEU A 6 -13.11 5.06 -16.52
CA LEU A 6 -12.52 4.58 -15.27
C LEU A 6 -11.01 4.76 -15.32
N TYR A 7 -10.48 5.16 -14.19
CA TYR A 7 -9.08 5.48 -14.00
C TYR A 7 -8.52 4.69 -12.84
N ILE A 8 -7.25 4.36 -12.93
CA ILE A 8 -6.46 3.81 -11.83
C ILE A 8 -5.28 4.71 -11.55
N ARG A 9 -4.83 4.66 -10.31
CA ARG A 9 -3.57 5.26 -9.87
C ARG A 9 -2.57 4.17 -9.58
N ILE A 10 -1.37 4.38 -10.09
CA ILE A 10 -0.22 3.53 -9.79
C ILE A 10 0.85 4.30 -9.02
N ASP A 11 1.66 3.58 -8.26
CA ASP A 11 2.86 4.15 -7.66
C ASP A 11 4.12 3.92 -8.52
N ASN A 12 5.27 4.33 -7.99
CA ASN A 12 6.58 4.14 -8.62
C ASN A 12 7.00 2.67 -8.81
N GLN A 13 6.33 1.72 -8.16
CA GLN A 13 6.53 0.28 -8.32
C GLN A 13 5.44 -0.35 -9.20
N GLN A 14 4.68 0.47 -9.94
CA GLN A 14 3.54 0.06 -10.76
C GLN A 14 2.42 -0.64 -9.98
N ARG A 15 2.36 -0.48 -8.65
CA ARG A 15 1.28 -1.06 -7.82
C ARG A 15 0.04 -0.21 -7.94
N ILE A 16 -1.12 -0.85 -8.03
CA ILE A 16 -2.40 -0.17 -8.11
C ILE A 16 -2.79 0.28 -6.71
N ILE A 17 -2.83 1.59 -6.48
CA ILE A 17 -3.05 2.16 -5.15
C ILE A 17 -4.45 2.76 -4.96
N ASP A 18 -5.12 3.17 -6.05
CA ASP A 18 -6.50 3.65 -6.03
C ASP A 18 -7.16 3.45 -7.40
N GLY A 19 -8.48 3.51 -7.44
CA GLY A 19 -9.28 3.48 -8.66
C GLY A 19 -10.60 4.23 -8.52
N TYR A 20 -10.98 4.94 -9.58
CA TYR A 20 -12.15 5.83 -9.55
C TYR A 20 -12.75 6.02 -10.95
N ALA A 21 -13.95 6.60 -10.96
CA ALA A 21 -14.67 6.94 -12.18
C ALA A 21 -14.53 8.43 -12.50
N GLU A 22 -14.74 8.80 -13.76
CA GLU A 22 -14.59 10.19 -14.29
C GLU A 22 -15.35 11.25 -13.48
N TRP A 23 -16.53 10.90 -12.97
CA TRP A 23 -17.34 11.83 -12.18
C TRP A 23 -16.74 12.13 -10.80
N GLN A 24 -15.79 11.33 -10.31
CA GLN A 24 -15.05 11.57 -9.06
C GLN A 24 -13.87 12.52 -9.33
N THR A 25 -14.17 13.70 -9.89
CA THR A 25 -13.19 14.70 -10.33
C THR A 25 -12.27 15.18 -9.21
N GLU A 26 -12.71 15.10 -7.96
CA GLU A 26 -11.94 15.44 -6.76
C GLU A 26 -10.71 14.55 -6.57
N LYS A 27 -10.75 13.33 -7.13
CA LYS A 27 -9.64 12.39 -7.06
C LYS A 27 -8.65 12.57 -8.22
N ARG A 28 -8.86 13.54 -9.12
CA ARG A 28 -8.12 13.59 -10.37
C ARG A 28 -6.70 14.15 -10.21
N ASN A 29 -5.70 13.40 -10.63
CA ASN A 29 -4.28 13.74 -10.75
C ASN A 29 -3.80 13.52 -12.20
N ASP A 30 -2.70 14.16 -12.59
CA ASP A 30 -2.17 14.06 -13.96
C ASP A 30 -1.58 12.67 -14.30
N ASP A 31 -1.15 11.91 -13.28
CA ASP A 31 -0.48 10.60 -13.44
C ASP A 31 -1.45 9.39 -13.46
N GLU A 32 -2.62 9.58 -14.07
CA GLU A 32 -3.67 8.56 -14.13
C GLU A 32 -3.59 7.68 -15.35
N ILE A 33 -3.94 6.41 -15.16
CA ILE A 33 -4.10 5.48 -16.27
C ILE A 33 -5.59 5.23 -16.51
N LEU A 34 -6.06 5.61 -17.70
CA LEU A 34 -7.38 5.26 -18.20
C LEU A 34 -7.43 3.77 -18.49
N ILE A 35 -8.33 3.05 -17.82
CA ILE A 35 -8.49 1.60 -18.00
C ILE A 35 -9.63 1.25 -18.97
N THR A 36 -10.68 2.06 -19.00
CA THR A 36 -11.80 1.87 -19.93
C THR A 36 -12.53 3.19 -20.14
N GLU A 37 -13.00 3.41 -21.37
CA GLU A 37 -13.83 4.57 -21.72
C GLU A 37 -15.32 4.33 -21.47
N SER A 38 -15.72 3.07 -21.23
CA SER A 38 -17.13 2.69 -21.08
C SER A 38 -17.33 1.72 -19.91
N GLY A 39 -17.01 2.18 -18.71
CA GLY A 39 -17.21 1.45 -17.46
C GLY A 39 -18.51 1.80 -16.72
N PRO A 40 -18.85 1.02 -15.67
CA PRO A 40 -19.95 1.31 -14.77
C PRO A 40 -19.72 2.62 -13.98
N ARG A 41 -20.78 3.10 -13.32
CA ARG A 41 -20.73 4.33 -12.53
C ARG A 41 -19.71 4.28 -11.40
N GLN A 42 -19.51 3.13 -10.76
CA GLN A 42 -18.55 2.99 -9.67
C GLN A 42 -17.42 2.06 -10.09
N PHE A 43 -16.20 2.43 -9.72
CA PHE A 43 -15.02 1.62 -9.98
C PHE A 43 -15.16 0.20 -9.40
N ASN A 44 -15.72 0.08 -8.20
CA ASN A 44 -15.91 -1.22 -7.54
C ASN A 44 -16.88 -2.17 -8.27
N LEU A 45 -17.71 -1.65 -9.19
CA LEU A 45 -18.56 -2.47 -10.04
C LEU A 45 -17.81 -3.04 -11.24
N TYR A 46 -16.69 -2.42 -11.62
CA TYR A 46 -15.76 -2.93 -12.64
C TYR A 46 -14.70 -3.83 -11.98
N TRP A 47 -14.21 -3.45 -10.80
CA TRP A 47 -13.37 -4.27 -9.93
C TRP A 47 -14.03 -4.52 -8.59
N ALA A 48 -14.66 -5.69 -8.48
CA ALA A 48 -15.18 -6.18 -7.21
C ALA A 48 -14.07 -6.63 -6.25
N ASP A 49 -12.89 -6.96 -6.77
CA ASP A 49 -11.75 -7.39 -5.95
C ASP A 49 -11.17 -6.23 -5.15
N SER A 50 -10.89 -6.46 -3.87
CA SER A 50 -10.18 -5.50 -3.02
C SER A 50 -8.77 -5.23 -3.55
N LEU A 51 -8.37 -3.96 -3.63
CA LEU A 51 -7.05 -3.54 -4.12
C LEU A 51 -5.90 -3.93 -3.17
N TYR A 52 -6.23 -4.24 -1.92
CA TYR A 52 -5.29 -4.64 -0.89
C TYR A 52 -5.60 -6.05 -0.38
N VAL A 53 -4.57 -6.69 0.17
CA VAL A 53 -4.75 -7.94 0.90
C VAL A 53 -5.54 -7.66 2.18
N GLU A 54 -6.71 -8.27 2.32
CA GLU A 54 -7.65 -7.97 3.41
C GLU A 54 -7.26 -8.67 4.72
N ASP A 55 -6.70 -9.88 4.64
CA ASP A 55 -6.38 -10.72 5.79
C ASP A 55 -5.07 -11.49 5.64
N GLY A 56 -4.56 -11.97 6.78
CA GLY A 56 -3.31 -12.73 6.88
C GLY A 56 -2.07 -11.86 7.04
N LYS A 57 -0.89 -12.48 6.81
CA LYS A 57 0.43 -11.86 7.02
C LYS A 57 0.63 -10.58 6.21
N TYR A 58 0.11 -10.53 4.99
CA TYR A 58 0.32 -9.41 4.06
C TYR A 58 -0.75 -8.33 4.13
N LYS A 59 -1.59 -8.33 5.18
CA LYS A 59 -2.69 -7.39 5.35
C LYS A 59 -2.25 -5.93 5.11
N GLY A 60 -2.98 -5.24 4.25
CA GLY A 60 -2.73 -3.85 3.85
C GLY A 60 -1.67 -3.65 2.76
N GLN A 61 -1.04 -4.71 2.24
CA GLN A 61 -0.23 -4.61 1.02
C GLN A 61 -1.11 -4.52 -0.22
N TYR A 62 -0.70 -3.73 -1.22
CA TYR A 62 -1.38 -3.67 -2.51
C TYR A 62 -1.24 -5.00 -3.24
N ARG A 63 -2.37 -5.55 -3.70
CA ARG A 63 -2.47 -6.90 -4.27
C ARG A 63 -2.16 -6.95 -5.76
N PHE A 64 -2.44 -5.86 -6.48
CA PHE A 64 -2.34 -5.81 -7.92
C PHE A 64 -1.28 -4.81 -8.39
N LYS A 65 -0.68 -5.11 -9.53
CA LYS A 65 0.19 -4.21 -10.29
C LYS A 65 -0.36 -4.01 -11.69
N TRP A 66 0.01 -2.90 -12.31
CA TRP A 66 -0.35 -2.57 -13.68
C TRP A 66 0.87 -2.69 -14.58
N THR A 67 0.88 -3.68 -15.46
CA THR A 67 2.02 -3.95 -16.35
C THR A 67 1.49 -4.27 -17.74
N ASP A 68 2.15 -3.77 -18.78
CA ASP A 68 1.77 -3.99 -20.19
C ASP A 68 0.31 -3.64 -20.52
N GLY A 69 -0.24 -2.60 -19.87
CA GLY A 69 -1.63 -2.17 -20.08
C GLY A 69 -2.68 -3.11 -19.49
N GLN A 70 -2.29 -4.03 -18.62
CA GLN A 70 -3.18 -4.97 -17.96
C GLN A 70 -2.92 -5.06 -16.45
N ARG A 71 -3.97 -5.46 -15.72
CA ARG A 71 -3.85 -5.83 -14.31
C ARG A 71 -3.18 -7.19 -14.18
N VAL A 72 -2.14 -7.24 -13.36
CA VAL A 72 -1.47 -8.48 -12.96
C VAL A 72 -1.51 -8.58 -11.44
N GLU A 73 -1.86 -9.75 -10.93
CA GLU A 73 -1.76 -10.03 -9.49
C GLU A 73 -0.29 -10.16 -9.09
N ARG A 74 0.07 -9.56 -7.96
CA ARG A 74 1.45 -9.66 -7.46
C ARG A 74 1.73 -11.07 -6.98
N THR A 75 2.95 -11.52 -7.21
CA THR A 75 3.36 -12.85 -6.77
C THR A 75 3.64 -12.87 -5.27
N GLN A 76 3.67 -14.08 -4.71
CA GLN A 76 3.97 -14.29 -3.29
C GLN A 76 5.36 -13.73 -2.93
N GLU A 77 6.33 -13.90 -3.81
CA GLU A 77 7.70 -13.37 -3.64
C GLU A 77 7.72 -11.84 -3.57
N GLU A 78 6.90 -11.16 -4.37
CA GLU A 78 6.80 -9.70 -4.34
C GLU A 78 6.18 -9.18 -3.04
N LEU A 79 5.19 -9.89 -2.51
CA LEU A 79 4.55 -9.56 -1.22
C LEU A 79 5.51 -9.84 -0.05
N ASP A 80 6.24 -10.94 -0.10
CA ASP A 80 7.26 -11.28 0.89
C ASP A 80 8.43 -10.30 0.90
N ALA A 81 8.92 -9.90 -0.28
CA ALA A 81 9.99 -8.90 -0.37
C ALA A 81 9.55 -7.55 0.22
N GLU A 82 8.32 -7.11 -0.07
CA GLU A 82 7.77 -5.90 0.53
C GLU A 82 7.60 -6.05 2.05
N TRP A 83 7.16 -7.21 2.52
CA TRP A 83 7.01 -7.47 3.94
C TRP A 83 8.36 -7.45 4.66
N ALA A 84 9.38 -8.09 4.10
CA ALA A 84 10.73 -8.15 4.65
C ALA A 84 11.44 -6.79 4.64
N ALA A 85 11.10 -5.90 3.70
CA ALA A 85 11.66 -4.55 3.60
C ALA A 85 11.05 -3.57 4.63
N ARG A 86 9.98 -3.96 5.35
CA ARG A 86 9.40 -3.09 6.39
C ARG A 86 10.40 -2.89 7.52
N PRO A 87 10.55 -1.64 8.03
CA PRO A 87 11.39 -1.42 9.20
C PRO A 87 10.85 -2.25 10.37
N PRO A 88 11.74 -2.75 11.25
CA PRO A 88 11.31 -3.45 12.44
C PRO A 88 10.35 -2.57 13.23
N ALA A 89 9.38 -3.19 13.89
CA ALA A 89 8.48 -2.48 14.79
C ALA A 89 9.33 -1.65 15.77
N PRO A 90 8.88 -0.43 16.12
CA PRO A 90 9.57 0.35 17.13
C PRO A 90 9.70 -0.49 18.42
N PRO A 91 10.81 -0.34 19.16
CA PRO A 91 11.03 -1.08 20.39
C PRO A 91 9.83 -0.92 21.32
N SER A 92 9.45 -1.99 21.99
CA SER A 92 8.33 -1.96 22.93
C SER A 92 8.60 -0.95 24.05
N LEU A 93 7.56 -0.48 24.74
CA LEU A 93 7.73 0.37 25.93
C LEU A 93 8.67 -0.28 26.96
N GLN A 94 8.62 -1.61 27.09
CA GLN A 94 9.51 -2.35 27.98
C GLN A 94 10.96 -2.34 27.50
N ASP A 95 11.21 -2.47 26.19
CA ASP A 95 12.55 -2.34 25.62
C ASP A 95 13.09 -0.92 25.79
N GLN A 96 12.24 0.09 25.65
CA GLN A 96 12.59 1.49 25.91
C GLN A 96 12.97 1.71 27.39
N ILE A 97 12.20 1.17 28.33
CA ILE A 97 12.50 1.22 29.77
C ILE A 97 13.83 0.53 30.09
N ASN A 98 14.08 -0.64 29.49
CA ASN A 98 15.32 -1.39 29.68
C ASN A 98 16.53 -0.60 29.15
N GLN A 99 16.42 0.02 27.97
CA GLN A 99 17.49 0.87 27.40
C GLN A 99 17.78 2.11 28.26
N ILE A 100 16.75 2.76 28.80
CA ILE A 100 16.91 3.89 29.73
C ILE A 100 17.63 3.44 31.02
N THR A 101 17.24 2.29 31.57
CA THR A 101 17.81 1.76 32.82
C THR A 101 19.30 1.41 32.66
N VAL A 102 19.68 0.80 31.53
CA VAL A 102 21.09 0.50 31.20
C VAL A 102 21.91 1.79 31.05
N THR A 103 21.38 2.78 30.33
CA THR A 103 22.07 4.05 30.09
C THR A 103 22.30 4.85 31.39
N LEU A 104 21.33 4.84 32.31
CA LEU A 104 21.48 5.47 33.62
C LEU A 104 22.43 4.69 34.54
N GLY A 105 22.46 3.36 34.44
CA GLY A 105 23.41 2.52 35.16
C GLY A 105 24.87 2.80 34.79
N ASP A 106 25.16 2.92 33.49
CA ASP A 106 26.49 3.22 32.98
C ASP A 106 26.96 4.64 33.32
N PHE A 107 26.05 5.63 33.32
CA PHE A 107 26.37 7.00 33.72
C PHE A 107 26.72 7.12 35.21
N ILE A 108 26.10 6.30 36.07
CA ILE A 108 26.35 6.31 37.52
C ILE A 108 27.60 5.50 37.89
N LEU A 109 27.96 4.46 37.14
CA LEU A 109 29.11 3.58 37.43
C LEU A 109 30.40 3.95 36.66
N GLY A 110 30.32 4.64 35.53
CA GLY A 110 31.48 5.08 34.73
C GLY A 110 32.11 6.41 35.17
N GLY A 111 31.56 7.05 36.21
CA GLY A 111 32.08 8.28 36.81
C GLY A 111 32.96 8.03 38.03
N MET A 112 34.07 7.33 37.88
CA MET A 112 35.21 7.33 38.83
C MET A 112 36.54 7.30 38.08
#